data_AF-A0A286XP57-F1
#
_entry.id   AF-A0A286XP57-F1
#
_cell.length_a   1.000
_cell.length_b   1.000
_cell.length_c   1.000
_cell.angle_alpha   90.00
_cell.angle_beta   90.00
_cell.angle_gamma   90.00
#
_symmetry.space_group_name_H-M   'P 1'
#
loop_
_entity.id
_entity.type
_entity.pdbx_description
1 polymer ?
#
loop_
_entity_poly.entity_id
_entity_poly.type
_entity_poly.pdbx_seq_one_letter_code
_entity_poly.pdbx_strand_id
1 'polypeptide(L)' 'MPVERMRMRPWLEEQINSNTIPGLRWINKKKKMNFTDVPF' A
#
# COMPACT_ATOMS: atom_id res chain seq x y z
N MET A 1 16.80 23.01 -2.74
CA MET A 1 16.10 22.15 -3.73
C MET A 1 15.00 21.40 -3.01
N PRO A 2 13.74 21.39 -3.47
CA PRO A 2 12.68 20.63 -2.81
C PRO A 2 12.93 19.14 -2.98
N VAL A 3 12.93 18.39 -1.87
CA VAL A 3 12.97 16.92 -1.90
C VAL A 3 11.58 16.45 -2.29
N GLU A 4 11.47 15.73 -3.41
CA GLU A 4 10.21 15.08 -3.78
C GLU A 4 9.83 14.07 -2.69
N ARG A 5 8.68 14.28 -2.05
CA ARG A 5 8.16 13.30 -1.10
C ARG A 5 7.52 12.16 -1.88
N MET A 6 8.06 10.96 -1.69
CA MET A 6 7.47 9.77 -2.28
C MET A 6 6.03 9.61 -1.80
N ARG A 7 5.11 9.40 -2.74
CA ARG A 7 3.71 9.14 -2.40
C ARG A 7 3.61 7.75 -1.78
N MET A 8 3.02 7.67 -0.58
CA MET A 8 2.90 6.41 0.16
C MET A 8 2.11 5.33 -0.59
N ARG A 9 1.05 5.68 -1.31
CA ARG A 9 0.22 4.71 -2.04
C ARG A 9 0.97 3.97 -3.15
N PRO A 10 1.57 4.63 -4.16
CA PRO A 10 2.31 3.93 -5.20
C PRO A 10 3.53 3.19 -4.65
N TRP A 11 4.20 3.74 -3.63
CA TRP A 11 5.30 3.04 -2.96
C TRP A 11 4.84 1.75 -2.31
N LEU A 12 3.75 1.77 -1.53
CA LEU A 12 3.22 0.56 -0.89
C LEU A 12 2.82 -0.50 -1.93
N GLU A 13 2.17 -0.09 -3.03
CA GLU A 13 1.80 -1.02 -4.10
C GLU A 13 3.04 -1.68 -4.73
N GLU A 14 4.08 -0.90 -5.01
CA GLU A 14 5.35 -1.39 -5.52
C GLU A 14 6.04 -2.36 -4.55
N GLN A 15 6.10 -2.02 -3.26
CA GLN A 15 6.69 -2.88 -2.24
C GLN A 15 5.94 -4.20 -2.08
N ILE A 16 4.60 -4.18 -2.05
CA ILE A 16 3.80 -5.40 -2.00
C ILE A 16 4.03 -6.26 -3.26
N ASN A 17 4.12 -5.66 -4.44
CA ASN A 17 4.37 -6.39 -5.68
C ASN A 17 5.80 -6.94 -5.77
N SER A 18 6.77 -6.28 -5.14
CA SER A 18 8.18 -6.70 -5.12
C SER A 18 8.42 -7.98 -4.30
N ASN A 19 7.50 -8.34 -3.38
CA ASN A 19 7.63 -9.46 -2.44
C ASN A 19 8.96 -9.47 -1.65
N THR A 20 9.63 -8.33 -1.53
CA THR A 20 10.91 -8.19 -0.83
C THR A 20 10.74 -8.20 0.69
N ILE A 21 9.58 -7.79 1.20
CA ILE A 21 9.26 -7.72 2.62
C ILE A 21 8.44 -8.95 3.01
N PRO A 22 8.98 -9.88 3.82
CA PRO A 22 8.23 -11.05 4.28
C PRO A 22 6.95 -10.64 5.02
N GLY A 23 5.81 -11.21 4.61
CA GLY A 23 4.50 -10.91 5.19
C GLY A 23 3.78 -9.70 4.57
N LEU A 24 4.47 -8.87 3.76
CA LEU A 24 3.84 -7.79 3.02
C LEU A 24 3.24 -8.32 1.71
N ARG A 25 1.99 -8.77 1.77
CA ARG A 25 1.26 -9.32 0.62
C ARG A 25 -0.15 -8.75 0.52
N TRP A 26 -0.71 -8.77 -0.68
CA TRP A 26 -2.12 -8.49 -0.89
C TRP A 26 -2.98 -9.56 -0.19
N ILE A 27 -3.75 -9.16 0.81
CA ILE A 27 -4.75 -10.06 1.45
C ILE A 27 -6.05 -10.05 0.63
N ASN A 28 -6.41 -8.91 0.01
CA ASN A 28 -7.61 -8.80 -0.83
C ASN A 28 -7.42 -7.77 -1.95
N LYS A 29 -6.74 -8.18 -3.04
CA LYS A 29 -6.38 -7.28 -4.16
C LYS A 29 -7.59 -6.62 -4.86
N LYS A 30 -8.77 -7.24 -4.82
CA LYS A 30 -9.98 -6.76 -5.49
C LYS A 30 -10.81 -5.80 -4.63
N LYS A 31 -10.75 -5.94 -3.31
CA LYS A 31 -11.46 -5.05 -2.39
C LYS A 31 -10.48 -3.95 -1.99
N LYS A 32 -10.53 -2.81 -2.71
CA LYS A 32 -9.92 -1.58 -2.22
C LYS A 32 -10.58 -1.30 -0.88
N MET A 33 -9.91 -1.69 0.21
CA MET A 33 -10.40 -1.45 1.56
C MET A 33 -10.35 0.07 1.74
N ASN A 34 -11.50 0.72 1.58
CA ASN A 34 -11.58 2.13 1.90
C ASN A 34 -11.59 2.21 3.42
N PHE A 35 -10.81 3.14 3.99
CA PHE A 35 -10.76 3.33 5.45
C PHE A 35 -12.14 3.66 6.06
N THR A 36 -13.14 3.96 5.23
CA THR A 36 -14.54 4.16 5.58
C THR A 36 -15.32 2.88 5.85
N ASP A 37 -14.79 1.71 5.46
CA ASP A 37 -15.49 0.42 5.55
C ASP A 37 -15.22 -0.33 6.87
N VAL A 38 -14.40 0.25 7.76
CA VAL A 38 -14.13 -0.30 9.09
C VAL A 38 -15.07 0.39 10.07
N PRO A 39 -16.03 -0.32 10.70
CA PRO A 39 -16.79 0.26 11.80
C PRO A 39 -15.83 0.48 12.97
N PHE A 40 -15.78 1.72 13.47
CA PHE A 40 -15.15 2.02 14.74
C PHE A 40 -15.89 1.33 15.88
#